data_AF-A0A6V7LLS4-F1
#
_entry.id   AF-A0A6V7LLS4-F1
#
_cell.length_a   1.000
_cell.length_b   1.000
_cell.length_c   1.000
_cell.angle_alpha   90.00
_cell.angle_beta   90.00
_cell.angle_gamma   90.00
#
_symmetry.space_group_name_H-M   'P 1'
#
loop_
_entity.id
_entity.type
_entity.pdbx_description
1 polymer ?
#
loop_
_entity_poly.entity_id
_entity_poly.type
_entity_poly.pdbx_seq_one_letter_code
_entity_poly.pdbx_strand_id
1 'polypeptide(L)' 'IFHGTLKKMKIERTVFADPEKTFTKMEEKIFTISIDSGIQSETKIIFSEEGDQKPNTIP' A
#
# COMPACT_ATOMS: atom_id res chain seq x y z
N ILE A 1 -21.04 3.55 -6.89
CA ILE A 1 -20.25 4.33 -7.89
C ILE A 1 -20.79 4.01 -9.29
N PHE A 2 -21.11 4.98 -10.16
CA PHE A 2 -21.83 4.70 -11.42
C PHE A 2 -20.94 4.55 -12.67
N HIS A 3 -19.83 5.28 -12.77
CA HIS A 3 -18.94 5.21 -13.95
C HIS A 3 -17.62 4.46 -13.70
N GLY A 4 -17.40 3.99 -12.47
CA GLY A 4 -16.06 3.59 -12.03
C GLY A 4 -15.08 4.78 -12.01
N THR A 5 -13.89 4.58 -11.45
CA THR A 5 -12.83 5.58 -11.45
C THR A 5 -11.48 4.92 -11.14
N LEU A 6 -10.38 5.62 -11.47
CA LEU A 6 -9.04 5.25 -11.05
C LEU A 6 -8.59 6.22 -9.95
N LYS A 7 -8.31 5.68 -8.77
CA LYS A 7 -7.77 6.43 -7.63
C LYS A 7 -6.29 6.16 -7.52
N LYS A 8 -5.49 7.23 -7.46
CA LYS A 8 -4.07 7.15 -7.09
C LYS A 8 -3.89 7.57 -5.64
N MET A 9 -3.10 6.82 -4.90
CA MET A 9 -2.78 7.08 -3.49
C MET A 9 -1.28 7.00 -3.31
N LYS A 10 -0.67 8.08 -2.82
CA LYS A 10 0.72 8.07 -2.37
C LYS A 10 0.76 7.62 -0.92
N ILE A 11 1.59 6.64 -0.62
CA ILE A 11 1.96 6.27 0.74
C ILE A 11 3.45 6.46 0.93
N GLU A 12 3.84 6.64 2.18
CA GLU A 12 5.22 6.66 2.62
C GLU A 12 5.37 5.52 3.62
N ARG A 13 6.36 4.67 3.42
CA ARG A 13 6.60 3.50 4.28
C ARG A 13 8.08 3.37 4.62
N THR A 14 8.35 2.75 5.75
CA THR A 14 9.70 2.41 6.19
C THR A 14 10.07 1.02 5.67
N VAL A 15 11.20 0.89 4.97
CA VAL A 15 11.72 -0.39 4.47
C VAL A 15 13.15 -0.61 4.89
N PHE A 16 13.58 -1.88 5.00
CA PHE A 16 14.99 -2.18 5.21
C PHE A 16 15.81 -1.75 4.00
N ALA A 17 16.90 -1.04 4.25
CA ALA A 17 17.77 -0.54 3.19
C ALA A 17 18.71 -1.63 2.66
N ASP A 18 18.97 -2.64 3.48
CA ASP A 18 19.92 -3.72 3.24
C ASP A 18 19.35 -5.09 3.63
N PRO A 19 19.84 -6.19 3.04
CA PRO A 19 19.39 -7.55 3.38
C PRO A 19 19.70 -7.95 4.83
N GLU A 20 20.74 -7.37 5.43
CA GLU A 20 21.13 -7.62 6.82
C GLU A 20 20.23 -6.88 7.82
N LYS A 21 19.29 -6.06 7.33
CA LYS A 21 18.31 -5.30 8.11
C LYS A 21 18.95 -4.40 9.16
N THR A 22 20.13 -3.86 8.84
CA THR A 22 20.92 -3.05 9.79
C THR A 22 20.35 -1.65 9.96
N PHE A 23 19.72 -1.09 8.92
CA PHE A 23 19.02 0.20 9.01
C PHE A 23 17.80 0.26 8.08
N THR A 24 16.93 1.23 8.37
CA THR A 24 15.71 1.47 7.58
C THR A 24 15.78 2.79 6.83
N LYS A 25 15.01 2.88 5.74
CA LYS A 25 14.82 4.09 4.94
C LYS A 25 13.33 4.34 4.69
N MET A 26 12.98 5.60 4.47
CA MET A 26 11.65 5.98 3.97
C MET A 26 11.58 5.76 2.45
N GLU A 27 10.52 5.13 2.00
CA GLU A 27 10.20 4.88 0.59
C GLU A 27 8.80 5.43 0.29
N GLU A 28 8.68 6.19 -0.80
CA GLU A 28 7.37 6.60 -1.33
C GLU A 28 6.87 5.60 -2.36
N LYS A 29 5.59 5.23 -2.29
CA LYS A 29 4.94 4.36 -3.27
C LYS A 29 3.58 4.91 -3.66
N ILE A 30 3.27 4.87 -4.96
CA ILE A 30 1.96 5.28 -5.49
C ILE A 30 1.17 4.02 -5.86
N PHE A 31 0.06 3.78 -5.16
CA PHE A 31 -0.91 2.77 -5.55
C PHE A 31 -1.91 3.35 -6.54
N THR A 32 -2.28 2.53 -7.52
CA THR A 32 -3.38 2.81 -8.43
C THR A 32 -4.47 1.79 -8.17
N ILE A 33 -5.64 2.26 -7.75
CA ILE A 33 -6.80 1.45 -7.42
C ILE A 33 -7.84 1.66 -8.52
N SER A 34 -8.24 0.59 -9.19
CA SER A 34 -9.44 0.58 -10.04
C SER A 34 -10.65 0.40 -9.14
N ILE A 35 -11.56 1.38 -9.18
CA ILE A 35 -12.83 1.30 -8.51
C ILE A 35 -13.88 1.11 -9.58
N ASP A 36 -14.42 -0.10 -9.68
CA ASP A 36 -15.35 -0.45 -10.73
C ASP A 36 -16.74 0.16 -10.47
N SER A 37 -17.52 0.28 -11.55
CA SER A 37 -18.93 0.67 -11.43
C SER A 37 -19.69 -0.36 -10.58
N GLY A 38 -20.62 0.12 -9.77
CA GLY A 38 -21.46 -0.71 -8.92
C GLY A 38 -20.78 -1.22 -7.65
N ILE A 39 -19.52 -0.87 -7.36
CA ILE A 39 -18.87 -1.29 -6.10
C ILE A 39 -19.74 -0.89 -4.89
N GLN A 40 -19.86 -1.82 -3.94
CA GLN A 40 -20.61 -1.62 -2.72
C GLN A 40 -19.84 -0.68 -1.78
N SER A 41 -20.58 0.17 -1.07
CA SER A 41 -20.03 0.90 0.07
C SER A 41 -19.40 -0.08 1.06
N GLU A 42 -18.35 0.35 1.76
CA GLU A 42 -17.58 -0.48 2.71
C GLU A 42 -16.74 -1.61 2.09
N THR A 43 -16.63 -1.70 0.76
CA THR A 43 -15.70 -2.65 0.12
C THR A 43 -14.27 -2.31 0.53
N LYS A 44 -13.57 -3.27 1.15
CA LYS A 44 -12.17 -3.13 1.57
C LYS A 44 -11.24 -3.63 0.48
N ILE A 45 -10.28 -2.79 0.11
CA ILE A 45 -9.18 -3.13 -0.79
C ILE A 45 -7.93 -3.21 0.06
N ILE A 46 -7.34 -4.40 0.13
CA ILE A 46 -6.20 -4.69 1.00
C ILE A 46 -4.98 -4.94 0.13
N PHE A 47 -3.91 -4.21 0.42
CA PHE A 47 -2.59 -4.47 -0.14
C PHE A 47 -1.72 -5.08 0.95
N SER A 48 -1.53 -6.40 0.90
CA SER A 48 -0.69 -7.12 1.86
C SER A 48 0.77 -6.71 1.70
N GLU A 49 1.53 -6.67 2.81
CA GLU A 49 2.98 -6.41 2.80
C GLU A 49 3.39 -5.00 2.34
N GLU A 50 2.43 -4.06 2.31
CA GLU A 50 2.68 -2.67 1.91
C GLU A 50 2.85 -1.71 3.10
N GLY A 51 2.83 -2.21 4.34
CA GLY A 51 3.09 -1.44 5.54
C GLY A 51 4.58 -1.19 5.84
N ASP A 52 4.84 -0.62 7.03
CA ASP A 52 6.20 -0.43 7.53
C ASP A 52 6.87 -1.77 7.85
N GLN A 53 8.07 -1.99 7.32
CA GLN A 53 8.89 -3.14 7.66
C GLN A 53 9.50 -2.99 9.05
N LYS A 54 9.33 -4.03 9.87
CA LYS A 54 9.93 -4.15 11.20
C LYS A 54 10.61 -5.51 11.32
N PRO A 55 11.61 -5.66 12.22
CA PRO A 55 12.19 -6.97 12.49
C PRO A 55 11.09 -7.96 12.92
N ASN A 56 11.11 -9.16 12.36
CA ASN A 56 10.16 -10.24 12.66
C ASN A 56 8.66 -9.91 12.45
N THR A 57 8.32 -8.95 11.59
CA THR A 57 6.92 -8.62 11.24
C THR A 57 6.73 -8.74 9.74
N ILE A 58 5.67 -9.45 9.33
CA ILE A 58 5.18 -9.44 7.95
C ILE A 58 4.33 -8.17 7.80
N PRO A 59 4.68 -7.23 6.91
CA PRO A 59 4.00 -5.95 6.78
C PRO A 59 2.58 -6.02 6.19
#